data_AF-A0A842NTI4-F1
#
_entry.id   AF-A0A842NTI4-F1
#
_cell.length_a   1.000
_cell.length_b   1.000
_cell.length_c   1.000
_cell.angle_alpha   90.00
_cell.angle_beta   90.00
_cell.angle_gamma   90.00
#
_symmetry.space_group_name_H-M   'P 1'
#
loop_
_entity.id
_entity.type
_entity.pdbx_description
1 polymer ?
#
loop_
_entity_poly.entity_id
_entity_poly.type
_entity_poly.pdbx_seq_one_letter_code
_entity_poly.pdbx_strand_id
1 'polypeptide(L)'
;MAKIEASLEDEAKKSEKYLNQLKYAKADMENLQKQTQKRIEDTISRANGRLLMQLLPILDELEMAIEASKNGEANIVEGVDMVKGKLQKVMTSEGVAPIDALGEPFDPRYHEAVLEVDTEDHPNGAVIEELRRGYMYNSRVLRASMVKVARNRSSDNDKEEDKDE
;
A
#
# COMPACT_ATOMS: atom_id res chain seq x y z
N MET A 1 -19.62 -67.49 -10.11
CA MET A 1 -19.24 -67.33 -8.69
C MET A 1 -17.77 -66.96 -8.56
N ALA A 2 -16.81 -67.88 -8.77
CA ALA A 2 -15.37 -67.62 -8.58
C ALA A 2 -14.79 -66.39 -9.34
N LYS A 3 -15.20 -66.13 -10.59
CA LYS A 3 -14.73 -64.96 -11.36
C LYS A 3 -15.26 -63.63 -10.81
N ILE A 4 -16.45 -63.64 -10.20
CA ILE A 4 -17.07 -62.45 -9.59
C ILE A 4 -16.40 -62.17 -8.24
N GLU A 5 -16.17 -63.20 -7.44
CA GLU A 5 -15.43 -63.09 -6.16
C GLU A 5 -14.01 -62.58 -6.37
N ALA A 6 -13.28 -63.12 -7.35
CA ALA A 6 -11.94 -62.64 -7.69
C ALA A 6 -11.93 -61.17 -8.15
N SER A 7 -12.92 -60.74 -8.94
CA SER A 7 -13.06 -59.35 -9.37
C SER A 7 -13.42 -58.41 -8.21
N LEU A 8 -14.26 -58.87 -7.28
CA LEU A 8 -14.64 -58.10 -6.10
C LEU A 8 -13.45 -57.90 -5.17
N GLU A 9 -12.62 -58.92 -4.98
CA GLU A 9 -11.42 -58.85 -4.16
C GLU A 9 -10.36 -57.93 -4.77
N ASP A 10 -10.18 -57.96 -6.10
CA ASP A 10 -9.26 -57.05 -6.81
C ASP A 10 -9.71 -55.58 -6.69
N GLU A 11 -11.02 -55.32 -6.84
CA GLU A 11 -11.57 -53.96 -6.70
C GLU A 11 -11.48 -53.45 -5.25
N ALA A 12 -11.70 -54.32 -4.25
CA ALA A 12 -11.49 -53.98 -2.85
C ALA A 12 -10.04 -53.57 -2.57
N LYS A 13 -9.06 -54.31 -3.11
CA LYS A 13 -7.63 -53.99 -2.99
C LYS A 13 -7.28 -52.66 -3.67
N LYS A 14 -7.85 -52.38 -4.85
CA LYS A 14 -7.66 -51.08 -5.52
C LYS A 14 -8.27 -49.94 -4.73
N SER A 15 -9.49 -50.10 -4.24
CA SER A 15 -10.17 -49.10 -3.42
C SER A 15 -9.37 -48.77 -2.15
N GLU A 16 -8.87 -49.79 -1.44
CA GLU A 16 -8.01 -49.60 -0.28
C GLU A 16 -6.71 -48.87 -0.64
N LYS A 17 -6.06 -49.27 -1.73
CA LYS A 17 -4.85 -48.60 -2.23
C LYS A 17 -5.11 -47.12 -2.54
N TYR A 18 -6.20 -46.80 -3.25
CA TYR A 18 -6.54 -45.42 -3.59
C TYR A 18 -6.94 -44.61 -2.35
N LEU A 19 -7.69 -45.20 -1.41
CA LEU A 19 -8.04 -44.54 -0.16
C LEU A 19 -6.78 -44.19 0.66
N ASN A 20 -5.81 -45.11 0.71
CA ASN A 20 -4.54 -44.86 1.39
C ASN A 20 -3.74 -43.76 0.67
N GLN A 21 -3.65 -43.79 -0.65
CA GLN A 21 -3.02 -42.72 -1.44
C GLN A 21 -3.69 -41.36 -1.21
N LEU A 22 -5.03 -41.30 -1.16
CA LEU A 22 -5.78 -40.08 -0.86
C LEU A 22 -5.52 -39.57 0.55
N LYS A 23 -5.42 -40.45 1.54
CA LYS A 23 -5.07 -40.07 2.93
C LYS A 23 -3.68 -39.47 3.01
N TYR A 24 -2.70 -40.09 2.35
CA TYR A 24 -1.33 -39.55 2.28
C TYR A 24 -1.30 -38.21 1.55
N ALA A 25 -1.94 -38.11 0.38
CA ALA A 25 -2.01 -36.86 -0.37
C ALA A 25 -2.65 -35.73 0.46
N LYS A 26 -3.73 -36.03 1.19
CA LYS A 26 -4.37 -35.06 2.10
C LYS A 26 -3.42 -34.59 3.20
N ALA A 27 -2.72 -35.52 3.84
CA ALA A 27 -1.73 -35.18 4.88
C ALA A 27 -0.58 -34.34 4.32
N ASP A 28 -0.08 -34.66 3.12
CA ASP A 28 0.96 -33.88 2.44
C ASP A 28 0.48 -32.47 2.12
N MET A 29 -0.78 -32.31 1.67
CA MET A 29 -1.37 -30.98 1.43
C MET A 29 -1.49 -30.16 2.72
N GLU A 30 -1.94 -30.77 3.83
CA GLU A 30 -2.03 -30.09 5.13
C GLU A 30 -0.64 -29.65 5.63
N ASN A 31 0.38 -30.50 5.45
CA ASN A 31 1.76 -30.17 5.80
C ASN A 31 2.32 -29.04 4.92
N LEU A 32 2.06 -29.09 3.61
CA LEU A 32 2.46 -28.04 2.66
C LEU A 32 1.80 -26.71 3.01
N GLN A 33 0.51 -26.70 3.35
CA GLN A 33 -0.21 -25.50 3.78
C GLN A 33 0.43 -24.88 5.02
N LYS A 34 0.68 -25.68 6.07
CA LYS A 34 1.34 -25.22 7.30
C LYS A 34 2.74 -24.69 7.02
N GLN A 35 3.52 -25.38 6.19
CA GLN A 35 4.87 -24.95 5.83
C GLN A 35 4.85 -23.64 5.02
N THR A 36 3.89 -23.51 4.11
CA THR A 36 3.73 -22.31 3.27
C THR A 36 3.36 -21.11 4.12
N GLN A 37 2.41 -21.28 5.04
CA GLN A 37 2.01 -20.22 5.97
C GLN A 37 3.21 -19.73 6.80
N LYS A 38 3.98 -20.65 7.37
CA LYS A 38 5.19 -20.31 8.11
C LYS A 38 6.22 -19.57 7.25
N ARG A 39 6.42 -19.99 5.99
CA ARG A 39 7.35 -19.30 5.07
C ARG A 39 6.89 -17.88 4.74
N ILE A 40 5.58 -17.65 4.60
CA ILE A 40 5.01 -16.32 4.39
C ILE A 40 5.29 -15.44 5.61
N GLU A 41 5.00 -15.93 6.81
CA GLU A 41 5.26 -15.22 8.07
C GLU A 41 6.75 -14.88 8.23
N ASP A 42 7.65 -15.84 8.00
CA ASP A 42 9.09 -15.62 8.06
C ASP A 42 9.55 -14.59 7.02
N THR A 43 8.93 -14.58 5.83
CA THR A 43 9.26 -13.62 4.76
C THR A 43 8.81 -12.22 5.12
N ILE A 44 7.60 -12.06 5.66
CA ILE A 44 7.09 -10.77 6.14
C ILE A 44 7.96 -10.26 7.28
N SER A 45 8.30 -11.11 8.25
CA SER A 45 9.16 -10.76 9.39
C SER A 45 10.54 -10.26 8.93
N ARG A 46 11.18 -10.97 7.99
CA ARG A 46 12.46 -10.54 7.41
C ARG A 46 12.36 -9.24 6.62
N ALA A 47 11.29 -9.05 5.84
CA ALA A 47 11.05 -7.82 5.10
C ALA A 47 10.90 -6.61 6.04
N ASN A 48 10.12 -6.77 7.12
CA ASN A 48 9.96 -5.75 8.15
C ASN A 48 11.30 -5.45 8.85
N GLY A 49 12.07 -6.48 9.20
CA GLY A 49 13.40 -6.32 9.79
C GLY A 49 14.36 -5.52 8.91
N ARG A 50 14.33 -5.76 7.59
CA ARG A 50 15.12 -4.99 6.62
C ARG A 50 14.73 -3.51 6.61
N LEU A 51 13.44 -3.19 6.58
CA LEU A 51 12.96 -1.82 6.61
C LEU A 51 13.35 -1.12 7.93
N LEU A 52 13.18 -1.81 9.06
CA LEU A 52 13.57 -1.27 10.37
C LEU A 52 15.06 -0.94 10.43
N MET A 53 15.93 -1.81 9.89
CA MET A 53 17.37 -1.54 9.82
C MET A 53 17.71 -0.28 9.00
N GLN A 54 16.93 0.06 7.98
CA GLN A 54 17.13 1.29 7.20
C GLN A 54 16.60 2.54 7.90
N LEU A 55 15.62 2.40 8.80
CA LEU A 55 15.04 3.50 9.57
C LEU A 55 15.86 3.86 10.81
N LEU A 56 16.60 2.91 11.38
CA LEU A 56 17.43 3.15 12.58
C LEU A 56 18.39 4.34 12.44
N PRO A 57 19.18 4.48 11.34
CA PRO A 57 20.07 5.63 11.19
C PRO A 57 19.35 6.99 11.20
N ILE A 58 18.10 7.03 10.72
CA ILE A 58 17.29 8.26 10.72
C ILE A 58 16.87 8.60 12.16
N LEU A 59 16.53 7.59 12.96
CA LEU A 59 16.23 7.77 14.38
C LEU A 59 17.46 8.24 15.16
N ASP A 60 18.61 7.61 14.94
CA ASP A 60 19.87 7.98 15.60
C ASP A 60 20.23 9.46 15.32
N GLU A 61 20.05 9.91 14.08
CA GLU A 61 20.29 11.30 13.70
C GLU A 61 19.29 12.28 14.30
N LEU A 62 18.01 11.88 14.42
CA LEU A 62 17.00 12.69 15.11
C LEU A 62 17.35 12.87 16.58
N GLU A 63 17.74 11.80 17.27
CA GLU A 63 18.15 11.84 18.68
C GLU A 63 19.35 12.76 18.86
N MET A 64 20.35 12.64 17.99
CA MET A 64 21.54 13.49 18.02
C MET A 64 21.21 14.96 17.74
N ALA A 65 20.33 15.25 16.77
CA ALA A 65 19.91 16.62 16.46
C ALA A 65 19.13 17.26 17.60
N ILE A 66 18.25 16.49 18.27
CA ILE A 66 17.51 16.95 19.45
C ILE A 66 18.47 17.28 20.60
N GLU A 67 19.50 16.46 20.83
CA GLU A 67 20.44 16.69 21.92
C GLU A 67 21.33 17.92 21.66
N ALA A 68 21.85 18.09 20.45
CA ALA A 68 22.61 19.28 20.05
C ALA A 68 21.76 20.56 20.17
N SER A 69 20.46 20.47 19.87
CA SER A 69 19.52 21.56 20.05
C SER A 69 19.34 21.99 21.51
N LYS A 70 19.25 21.05 22.45
CA LYS A 70 19.10 21.37 23.88
C LYS A 70 20.29 22.13 24.43
N ASN A 71 21.48 21.86 23.90
CA ASN A 71 22.72 22.54 24.28
C ASN A 71 22.89 23.91 23.61
N GLY A 72 21.96 24.30 22.73
CA GLY A 72 22.01 25.57 22.00
C GLY A 72 23.06 25.58 20.88
N GLU A 73 23.59 24.42 20.50
CA GLU A 73 24.74 24.28 19.60
C GLU A 73 24.36 24.16 18.12
N ALA A 74 23.06 23.97 17.80
CA ALA A 74 22.62 23.63 16.44
C ALA A 74 21.33 24.34 16.00
N ASN A 75 21.25 24.64 14.70
CA ASN A 75 20.03 25.08 14.03
C ASN A 75 19.09 23.88 13.80
N ILE A 76 18.05 23.80 14.64
CA ILE A 76 17.07 22.71 14.63
C ILE A 76 16.42 22.52 13.26
N VAL A 77 16.10 23.64 12.58
CA VAL A 77 15.35 23.60 11.31
C VAL A 77 16.15 22.90 10.23
N GLU A 78 17.45 23.18 10.17
CA GLU A 78 18.37 22.55 9.21
C GLU A 78 18.54 21.06 9.51
N GLY A 79 18.74 20.68 10.78
CA GLY A 79 18.85 19.28 11.19
C GLY A 79 17.58 18.48 10.86
N VAL A 80 16.40 19.04 11.11
CA VAL A 80 15.13 18.39 10.79
C VAL A 80 14.93 18.24 9.27
N ASP A 81 15.29 19.24 8.47
CA ASP A 81 15.15 19.14 7.00
C ASP A 81 16.13 18.11 6.40
N MET A 82 17.34 17.99 6.97
CA MET A 82 18.29 16.92 6.62
C MET A 82 17.73 15.52 6.89
N VAL A 83 17.16 15.30 8.08
CA VAL A 83 16.52 14.02 8.44
C VAL A 83 15.34 13.73 7.52
N LYS A 84 14.48 14.71 7.26
CA LYS A 84 13.34 14.58 6.34
C LYS A 84 13.82 14.14 4.95
N GLY A 85 14.87 14.74 4.42
CA GLY A 85 15.46 14.36 3.13
C GLY A 85 15.99 12.92 3.11
N LYS A 86 16.60 12.45 4.20
CA LYS A 86 17.05 11.05 4.33
C LYS A 86 15.89 10.07 4.40
N LEU A 87 14.85 10.40 5.16
CA LEU A 87 13.62 9.60 5.22
C LEU A 87 12.97 9.48 3.84
N GLN A 88 12.85 10.59 3.10
CA GLN A 88 12.32 10.58 1.74
C GLN A 88 13.15 9.69 0.79
N LYS A 89 14.48 9.69 0.92
CA LYS A 89 15.36 8.79 0.13
C LYS A 89 15.10 7.32 0.46
N VAL A 90 14.99 6.96 1.74
CA VAL A 90 14.67 5.58 2.14
C VAL A 90 13.30 5.17 1.57
N MET A 91 12.28 6.01 1.74
CA MET A 91 10.94 5.76 1.18
C MET A 91 10.98 5.54 -0.33
N THR A 92 11.66 6.42 -1.07
CA THR A 92 11.81 6.30 -2.53
C THR A 92 12.55 5.02 -2.93
N SER A 93 13.60 4.65 -2.20
CA SER A 93 14.39 3.45 -2.48
C SER A 93 13.62 2.14 -2.28
N GLU A 94 12.64 2.15 -1.37
CA GLU A 94 11.73 1.02 -1.14
C GLU A 94 10.48 1.10 -2.04
N GLY A 95 10.40 2.07 -2.97
CA GLY A 95 9.33 2.17 -3.98
C GLY A 95 8.13 3.02 -3.56
N VAL A 96 8.27 3.83 -2.49
CA VAL A 96 7.25 4.79 -2.08
C VAL A 96 7.50 6.15 -2.70
N ALA A 97 6.53 6.66 -3.47
CA ALA A 97 6.59 7.96 -4.15
C ALA A 97 5.43 8.86 -3.70
N PRO A 98 5.63 10.19 -3.61
CA PRO A 98 4.55 11.13 -3.35
C PRO A 98 3.56 11.19 -4.52
N ILE A 99 2.32 11.59 -4.23
CA ILE A 99 1.32 11.93 -5.25
C ILE A 99 1.41 13.44 -5.50
N ASP A 100 1.60 13.85 -6.76
CA ASP A 100 1.57 15.25 -7.16
C ASP A 100 0.11 15.66 -7.33
N ALA A 101 -0.44 16.33 -6.31
CA ALA A 101 -1.87 16.68 -6.28
C ALA A 101 -2.14 18.15 -6.64
N LEU A 102 -1.26 19.08 -6.25
CA LEU A 102 -1.52 20.52 -6.38
C LEU A 102 -1.59 20.96 -7.85
N GLY A 103 -2.68 21.60 -8.25
CA GLY A 103 -2.91 22.07 -9.62
C GLY A 103 -3.43 20.99 -10.58
N GLU A 104 -3.41 19.72 -10.17
CA GLU A 104 -3.93 18.62 -10.98
C GLU A 104 -5.47 18.51 -10.88
N PRO A 105 -6.14 17.94 -11.88
CA PRO A 105 -7.55 17.59 -11.77
C PRO A 105 -7.79 16.59 -10.62
N PHE A 106 -8.90 16.76 -9.91
CA PHE A 106 -9.31 15.82 -8.88
C PHE A 106 -9.58 14.42 -9.47
N ASP A 107 -8.89 13.40 -8.94
CA ASP A 107 -9.11 12.00 -9.28
C ASP A 107 -9.34 11.20 -7.99
N PRO A 108 -10.54 10.63 -7.76
CA PRO A 108 -10.85 9.82 -6.57
C PRO A 108 -9.92 8.62 -6.33
N ARG A 109 -9.17 8.17 -7.36
CA ARG A 109 -8.18 7.10 -7.21
C ARG A 109 -6.96 7.55 -6.40
N TYR A 110 -6.61 8.82 -6.49
CA TYR A 110 -5.38 9.39 -5.92
C TYR A 110 -5.66 10.46 -4.84
N HIS A 111 -6.86 11.04 -4.85
CA HIS A 111 -7.23 12.20 -4.06
C HIS A 111 -8.47 11.92 -3.18
N GLU A 112 -8.48 12.51 -2.01
CA GLU A 112 -9.60 12.57 -1.07
C GLU A 112 -10.00 14.04 -0.91
N ALA A 113 -11.12 14.45 -1.51
CA ALA A 113 -11.62 15.82 -1.41
C ALA A 113 -12.27 16.03 -0.05
N VAL A 114 -11.68 16.92 0.76
CA VAL A 114 -12.17 17.21 2.12
C VAL A 114 -12.99 18.49 2.16
N LEU A 115 -12.69 19.42 1.25
CA LEU A 115 -13.32 20.72 1.15
C LEU A 115 -13.45 21.11 -0.32
N GLU A 116 -14.58 21.71 -0.67
CA GLU A 116 -14.76 22.45 -1.91
C GLU A 116 -14.72 23.94 -1.62
N VAL A 117 -14.06 24.72 -2.48
CA VAL A 117 -13.94 26.17 -2.33
C VAL A 117 -14.46 26.83 -3.59
N ASP A 118 -15.44 27.71 -3.44
CA ASP A 118 -15.93 28.56 -4.52
C ASP A 118 -14.82 29.53 -4.96
N THR A 119 -14.33 29.41 -6.20
CA THR A 119 -13.29 30.29 -6.77
C THR A 119 -13.44 30.40 -8.29
N GLU A 120 -13.07 31.56 -8.83
CA GLU A 120 -12.98 31.83 -10.27
C GLU A 120 -11.54 31.70 -10.80
N ASP A 121 -10.55 31.61 -9.90
CA ASP A 121 -9.12 31.59 -10.25
C ASP A 121 -8.66 30.25 -10.83
N HIS A 122 -9.43 29.19 -10.59
CA HIS A 122 -9.10 27.82 -10.98
C HIS A 122 -10.27 27.12 -11.71
N PRO A 123 -9.97 26.15 -12.60
CA PRO A 123 -11.00 25.32 -13.23
C PRO A 123 -11.80 24.53 -12.19
N ASN A 124 -13.08 24.28 -12.48
CA ASN A 124 -13.92 23.43 -11.66
C ASN A 124 -13.31 22.01 -11.56
N GLY A 125 -13.22 21.47 -10.34
CA GLY A 125 -12.61 20.16 -10.09
C GLY A 125 -11.08 20.17 -9.99
N ALA A 126 -10.39 21.31 -10.12
CA ALA A 126 -8.94 21.38 -9.92
C ALA A 126 -8.57 21.35 -8.43
N VAL A 127 -7.48 20.69 -8.07
CA VAL A 127 -6.92 20.72 -6.71
C VAL A 127 -6.22 22.05 -6.47
N ILE A 128 -6.72 22.82 -5.52
CA ILE A 128 -6.19 24.15 -5.18
C ILE A 128 -5.23 24.12 -3.99
N GLU A 129 -5.32 23.09 -3.14
CA GLU A 129 -4.47 22.97 -1.95
C GLU A 129 -4.35 21.50 -1.54
N GLU A 130 -3.11 21.05 -1.28
CA GLU A 130 -2.82 19.75 -0.67
C GLU A 130 -2.69 19.92 0.86
N LEU A 131 -3.72 19.49 1.59
CA LEU A 131 -3.75 19.54 3.06
C LEU A 131 -2.88 18.45 3.68
N ARG A 132 -2.84 17.27 3.05
CA ARG A 132 -2.00 16.16 3.48
C ARG A 132 -1.51 15.41 2.26
N ARG A 133 -0.19 15.26 2.16
CA ARG A 133 0.44 14.55 1.06
C ARG A 133 0.04 13.08 0.97
N GLY A 134 -0.36 12.66 -0.22
CA GLY A 134 -0.60 11.27 -0.59
C GLY A 134 0.68 10.57 -1.00
N TYR A 135 0.67 9.24 -0.96
CA TYR A 135 1.80 8.39 -1.32
C TYR A 135 1.33 7.13 -2.05
N MET A 136 2.11 6.71 -3.03
CA MET A 136 1.98 5.45 -3.75
C MET A 136 3.13 4.53 -3.38
N TYR A 137 2.88 3.23 -3.36
CA TYR A 137 3.88 2.18 -3.29
C TYR A 137 3.82 1.38 -4.59
N ASN A 138 4.88 1.47 -5.38
CA ASN A 138 4.88 1.00 -6.76
C ASN A 138 3.65 1.58 -7.50
N SER A 139 2.75 0.73 -7.98
CA SER A 139 1.54 1.14 -8.70
C SER A 139 0.29 1.24 -7.84
N ARG A 140 0.40 1.08 -6.51
CA ARG A 140 -0.74 1.07 -5.59
C ARG A 140 -0.74 2.29 -4.68
N VAL A 141 -1.89 2.94 -4.55
CA VAL A 141 -2.07 4.03 -3.58
C VAL A 141 -2.00 3.47 -2.16
N LEU A 142 -1.03 3.95 -1.37
CA LEU A 142 -0.96 3.67 0.07
C LEU A 142 -1.86 4.64 0.85
N ARG A 143 -1.89 5.90 0.42
CA ARG A 143 -2.65 6.96 1.03
C ARG A 143 -2.97 8.01 -0.03
N ALA A 144 -4.26 8.32 -0.21
CA ALA A 144 -4.67 9.42 -1.08
C ALA A 144 -4.23 10.78 -0.52
N SER A 145 -3.96 11.75 -1.40
CA SER A 145 -3.74 13.14 -0.98
C SER A 145 -5.06 13.72 -0.49
N MET A 146 -5.07 14.31 0.70
CA MET A 146 -6.22 15.07 1.16
C MET A 146 -6.14 16.46 0.56
N VAL A 147 -7.16 16.85 -0.19
CA VAL A 147 -7.13 18.03 -1.05
C VAL A 147 -8.34 18.93 -0.84
N LYS A 148 -8.15 20.21 -1.12
CA LYS A 148 -9.24 21.15 -1.42
C LYS A 148 -9.42 21.23 -2.94
N VAL A 149 -10.66 21.25 -3.39
CA VAL A 149 -11.01 21.29 -4.81
C VAL A 149 -11.74 22.59 -5.12
N ALA A 150 -11.43 23.20 -6.26
CA ALA A 150 -12.14 24.37 -6.76
C ALA A 150 -13.55 23.99 -7.23
N ARG A 151 -14.53 24.79 -6.80
CA ARG A 151 -15.87 24.81 -7.40
C ARG A 151 -16.04 26.14 -8.15
N ASN A 152 -16.08 26.08 -9.47
CA ASN A 152 -16.24 27.28 -10.29
C ASN A 152 -17.64 27.30 -10.93
N ARG A 153 -18.51 28.16 -10.38
CA ARG A 153 -19.92 28.29 -10.80
C ARG A 153 -20.09 28.84 -12.21
N SER A 154 -19.09 29.54 -12.76
CA SER A 154 -19.16 30.05 -14.14
C SER A 154 -19.15 28.91 -15.18
N SER A 155 -18.49 27.79 -14.88
CA SER A 155 -18.40 26.62 -15.76
C SER A 155 -19.59 25.65 -15.70
N ASP A 156 -20.49 25.81 -14.72
CA ASP A 156 -21.74 25.03 -14.64
C ASP A 156 -22.83 25.63 -15.54
N ASN A 157 -22.84 26.95 -15.72
CA ASN A 157 -23.81 27.62 -16.61
C ASN A 157 -23.65 27.23 -18.09
N ASP A 158 -22.42 26.96 -18.56
CA ASP A 158 -22.16 26.55 -19.94
C ASP A 158 -22.65 25.13 -20.26
N LYS A 159 -22.96 24.30 -19.24
CA LYS A 159 -23.44 22.91 -19.43
C LYS A 159 -24.95 22.74 -19.35
N GLU A 160 -25.68 23.75 -18.86
CA GLU A 160 -27.14 23.74 -18.85
C GLU A 160 -27.73 24.26 -20.16
N GLU A 161 -27.03 25.14 -20.91
CA GLU A 161 -27.51 25.65 -22.20
C GLU A 161 -27.47 24.59 -23.33
N ASP A 162 -26.63 23.55 -23.23
CA ASP A 162 -26.44 22.52 -24.27
C ASP A 162 -27.42 21.33 -24.16
N LYS A 163 -28.36 21.35 -23.20
CA LYS A 163 -29.35 20.26 -22.97
C LYS A 163 -30.77 20.59 -23.45
N ASP A 164 -31.00 21.81 -23.92
CA ASP A 164 -32.32 22.28 -24.36
C ASP A 164 -32.45 22.48 -25.89
N GLU A 165 -31.52 21.95 -26.71
CA GLU A 165 -31.66 21.86 -28.19
C GLU A 165 -32.07 20.46 -28.69
#